data_AF-A0A5E6N3M0-F1
#
_entry.id   AF-A0A5E6N3M0-F1
#
_cell.length_a   1.000
_cell.length_b   1.000
_cell.length_c   1.000
_cell.angle_alpha   90.00
_cell.angle_beta   90.00
_cell.angle_gamma   90.00
#
_symmetry.space_group_name_H-M   'P 1'
#
loop_
_entity.id
_entity.type
_entity.pdbx_description
1 polymer ?
#
loop_
_entity_poly.entity_id
_entity_poly.type
_entity_poly.pdbx_seq_one_letter_code
_entity_poly.pdbx_strand_id
1 'polypeptide(L)'
;MQEPQYDIHKTIKAIKNNLIKFFPMAGEMFKVHIVTTSGTEIIDDFDTSMITGLGSLITLGDKYKFLSRHFNFDSFIENENHKNLLKKKEVFCKTVILKNKDGKEKAYILKIEGWIGTYKTISRKKSTEDFPDNFISLLSNDKLGEFNILPSVGKERLLESYVIGQLHVDLFEETELPDMSLSNRQGYKDRDPRYIAVIDHVREKLLPEILKMRNLYADYKKAGADKIKKDANLRKEEELISAAKKYKKKASNAVISGLSNFINKDDASAKKIIDEAINNTTELMGIKKEVDEAKKKILISHANIEKKDKLLSDLICQMLEFNNVPKDKIIYTSSDDEEHREPDGEDILDYLREFFVDTMSTDKIYVLYITSKEMSKRWNAVLEVGAGWITQGSHKIFNILDYDSETPHYEPQSPLKRGPRWHTSKIKDGIIHMDKPSFDLFCVQMRTICEAINIVPKSKKRKQNRIDKA
;
A
#
# COMPACT_ATOMS: atom_id res chain seq x y z
N MET A 1 7.93 46.67 -24.21
CA MET A 1 8.97 46.61 -23.17
C MET A 1 10.12 45.79 -23.72
N GLN A 2 11.36 46.24 -23.57
CA GLN A 2 12.53 45.50 -24.06
C GLN A 2 13.07 44.49 -23.04
N GLU A 3 12.77 44.68 -21.75
CA GLU A 3 13.10 43.75 -20.65
C GLU A 3 11.95 43.71 -19.63
N PRO A 4 10.90 42.90 -19.84
CA PRO A 4 9.86 42.75 -18.83
C PRO A 4 10.40 42.00 -17.61
N GLN A 5 10.10 42.50 -16.41
CA GLN A 5 10.41 41.81 -15.14
C GLN A 5 9.61 40.50 -14.95
N TYR A 6 8.59 40.27 -15.78
CA TYR A 6 7.68 39.13 -15.67
C TYR A 6 7.47 38.49 -17.03
N ASP A 7 7.75 37.19 -17.10
CA ASP A 7 7.40 36.37 -18.27
C ASP A 7 5.93 35.97 -18.21
N ILE A 8 5.20 36.24 -19.29
CA ILE A 8 3.79 35.87 -19.41
C ILE A 8 3.71 34.38 -19.78
N HIS A 9 2.89 33.62 -19.04
CA HIS A 9 2.72 32.18 -19.27
C HIS A 9 2.20 31.89 -20.70
N LYS A 10 2.61 30.78 -21.31
CA LYS A 10 2.26 30.42 -22.70
C LYS A 10 0.76 30.15 -22.94
N THR A 11 0.00 29.85 -21.88
CA THR A 11 -1.41 29.46 -21.97
C THR A 11 -2.31 30.56 -21.42
N ILE A 12 -3.32 30.96 -22.20
CA ILE A 12 -4.22 32.06 -21.85
C ILE A 12 -4.95 31.85 -20.52
N LYS A 13 -5.27 30.59 -20.17
CA LYS A 13 -5.87 30.23 -18.88
C LYS A 13 -4.94 30.49 -17.69
N ALA A 14 -3.65 30.20 -17.83
CA ALA A 14 -2.69 30.49 -16.77
C ALA A 14 -2.44 32.00 -16.64
N ILE A 15 -2.42 32.73 -17.77
CA ILE A 15 -2.38 34.19 -17.77
C ILE A 15 -3.57 34.75 -17.00
N LYS A 16 -4.80 34.29 -17.31
CA LYS A 16 -6.04 34.68 -16.62
C LYS A 16 -5.94 34.43 -15.12
N ASN A 17 -5.56 33.22 -14.72
CA ASN A 17 -5.47 32.82 -13.30
C ASN A 17 -4.42 33.62 -12.52
N ASN A 18 -3.36 34.10 -13.18
CA ASN A 18 -2.36 34.96 -12.55
C ASN A 18 -2.84 36.41 -12.50
N LEU A 19 -3.36 36.95 -13.60
CA LEU A 19 -3.79 38.34 -13.69
C LEU A 19 -4.98 38.66 -12.80
N ILE A 20 -5.93 37.75 -12.63
CA ILE A 20 -7.12 37.98 -11.81
C ILE A 20 -6.78 38.35 -10.35
N LYS A 21 -5.65 37.87 -9.82
CA LYS A 21 -5.18 38.17 -8.46
C LYS A 21 -4.80 39.65 -8.27
N PHE A 22 -4.48 40.35 -9.35
CA PHE A 22 -4.13 41.78 -9.34
C PHE A 22 -5.35 42.69 -9.37
N PHE A 23 -6.51 42.13 -9.74
CA PHE A 23 -7.74 42.89 -9.95
C PHE A 23 -8.83 42.37 -9.02
N PRO A 24 -8.70 42.55 -7.69
CA PRO A 24 -9.75 42.18 -6.73
C PRO A 24 -11.06 42.94 -6.99
N MET A 25 -11.00 44.05 -7.73
CA MET A 25 -12.16 44.84 -8.14
C MET A 25 -12.84 44.33 -9.42
N ALA A 26 -12.32 43.28 -10.06
CA ALA A 26 -12.90 42.80 -11.31
C ALA A 26 -14.32 42.27 -11.11
N GLY A 27 -15.24 42.82 -11.89
CA GLY A 27 -16.67 42.68 -11.74
C GLY A 27 -17.41 43.22 -12.96
N GLU A 28 -18.73 43.39 -12.88
CA GLU A 28 -19.54 43.93 -13.98
C GLU A 28 -19.05 45.30 -14.47
N MET A 29 -18.63 46.16 -13.54
CA MET A 29 -18.20 47.54 -13.79
C MET A 29 -16.73 47.67 -14.21
N PHE A 30 -15.90 46.65 -13.97
CA PHE A 30 -14.48 46.67 -14.28
C PHE A 30 -14.05 45.30 -14.80
N LYS A 31 -13.84 45.21 -16.11
CA LYS A 31 -13.48 43.98 -16.81
C LYS A 31 -12.07 44.07 -17.40
N VAL A 32 -11.30 43.00 -17.30
CA VAL A 32 -9.97 42.90 -17.92
C VAL A 32 -10.05 41.93 -19.09
N HIS A 33 -9.85 42.44 -20.30
CA HIS A 33 -9.78 41.64 -21.52
C HIS A 33 -8.33 41.19 -21.74
N ILE A 34 -8.13 39.88 -21.81
CA ILE A 34 -6.83 39.26 -22.12
C ILE A 34 -6.89 38.81 -23.57
N VAL A 35 -6.04 39.41 -24.42
CA VAL A 35 -5.95 39.10 -25.84
C VAL A 35 -4.54 38.59 -26.14
N THR A 36 -4.43 37.36 -26.62
CA THR A 36 -3.17 36.75 -27.03
C THR A 36 -3.29 36.21 -28.45
N THR A 37 -2.17 35.81 -29.06
CA THR A 37 -2.18 35.08 -30.34
C THR A 37 -2.90 33.73 -30.26
N SER A 38 -3.09 33.19 -29.05
CA SER A 38 -3.72 31.90 -28.79
C SER A 38 -5.21 31.99 -28.42
N GLY A 39 -5.78 33.20 -28.25
CA GLY A 39 -7.20 33.38 -27.98
C GLY A 39 -7.55 34.64 -27.20
N THR A 40 -8.79 34.70 -26.71
CA THR A 40 -9.28 35.79 -25.85
C THR A 40 -9.96 35.23 -24.60
N GLU A 41 -9.75 35.89 -23.46
CA GLU A 41 -10.37 35.58 -22.17
C GLU A 41 -10.76 36.89 -21.48
N ILE A 42 -11.78 36.85 -20.63
CA ILE A 42 -12.24 38.00 -19.86
C ILE A 42 -12.21 37.67 -18.38
N ILE A 43 -11.69 38.59 -17.58
CA ILE A 43 -11.83 38.61 -16.13
C ILE A 43 -12.92 39.63 -15.80
N ASP A 44 -14.08 39.17 -15.36
CA ASP A 44 -15.26 39.97 -15.07
C ASP A 44 -15.99 39.57 -13.77
N ASP A 45 -15.46 38.58 -13.04
CA ASP A 45 -15.92 38.22 -11.70
C ASP A 45 -14.75 37.64 -10.90
N PHE A 46 -14.15 38.48 -10.05
CA PHE A 46 -13.06 38.09 -9.17
C PHE A 46 -13.50 37.05 -8.13
N ASP A 47 -14.60 37.30 -7.43
CA ASP A 47 -15.04 36.51 -6.27
C ASP A 47 -15.36 35.07 -6.68
N THR A 48 -16.24 34.90 -7.67
CA THR A 48 -16.63 33.57 -8.16
C THR A 48 -15.42 32.79 -8.65
N SER A 49 -14.54 33.44 -9.41
CA SER A 49 -13.33 32.80 -9.93
C SER A 49 -12.41 32.31 -8.82
N MET A 50 -12.19 33.12 -7.78
CA MET A 50 -11.36 32.73 -6.64
C MET A 50 -11.96 31.57 -5.86
N ILE A 51 -13.27 31.62 -5.61
CA ILE A 51 -13.99 30.66 -4.76
C ILE A 51 -13.94 29.24 -5.31
N THR A 52 -13.94 29.06 -6.63
CA THR A 52 -13.82 27.73 -7.25
C THR A 52 -12.51 27.01 -6.90
N GLY A 53 -11.44 27.75 -6.58
CA GLY A 53 -10.12 27.24 -6.23
C GLY A 53 -9.89 27.00 -4.74
N LEU A 54 -10.90 27.23 -3.89
CA LEU A 54 -10.75 27.17 -2.43
C LEU A 54 -11.07 25.78 -1.87
N GLY A 55 -10.31 25.38 -0.85
CA GLY A 55 -10.57 24.19 -0.03
C GLY A 55 -11.35 24.50 1.25
N SER A 56 -11.45 25.78 1.62
CA SER A 56 -12.34 26.23 2.70
C SER A 56 -12.80 27.67 2.47
N LEU A 57 -14.00 28.01 2.93
CA LEU A 57 -14.66 29.30 2.71
C LEU A 57 -15.52 29.72 3.91
N ILE A 58 -15.40 30.98 4.31
CA ILE A 58 -16.31 31.69 5.21
C ILE A 58 -16.86 32.90 4.47
N THR A 59 -18.19 33.01 4.36
CA THR A 59 -18.88 34.23 3.89
C THR A 59 -19.45 34.99 5.07
N LEU A 60 -19.40 36.32 5.03
CA LEU A 60 -19.87 37.26 6.05
C LEU A 60 -20.93 38.17 5.45
N GLY A 61 -22.15 38.12 5.99
CA GLY A 61 -23.27 38.95 5.54
C GLY A 61 -24.07 38.36 4.38
N ASP A 62 -25.32 38.80 4.26
CA ASP A 62 -26.27 38.29 3.27
C ASP A 62 -25.83 38.55 1.83
N LYS A 63 -25.20 39.72 1.58
CA LYS A 63 -24.66 40.11 0.26
C LYS A 63 -23.72 39.06 -0.31
N TYR A 64 -22.98 38.33 0.53
CA TYR A 64 -21.95 37.37 0.10
C TYR A 64 -22.38 35.90 0.27
N LYS A 65 -23.59 35.62 0.77
CA LYS A 65 -24.06 34.23 0.92
C LYS A 65 -24.16 33.49 -0.42
N PHE A 66 -24.41 34.19 -1.53
CA PHE A 66 -24.53 33.56 -2.86
C PHE A 66 -23.22 32.89 -3.33
N LEU A 67 -22.08 33.43 -2.93
CA LEU A 67 -20.75 32.93 -3.25
C LEU A 67 -20.54 31.46 -2.84
N SER A 68 -21.23 31.03 -1.80
CA SER A 68 -21.22 29.62 -1.36
C SER A 68 -21.69 28.63 -2.43
N ARG A 69 -22.46 29.06 -3.44
CA ARG A 69 -22.91 28.21 -4.56
C ARG A 69 -21.80 27.89 -5.54
N HIS A 70 -20.74 28.70 -5.57
CA HIS A 70 -19.59 28.53 -6.46
C HIS A 70 -18.45 27.74 -5.78
N PHE A 71 -18.60 27.42 -4.48
CA PHE A 71 -17.63 26.65 -3.72
C PHE A 71 -17.78 25.15 -4.03
N ASN A 72 -16.71 24.53 -4.51
CA ASN A 72 -16.72 23.14 -4.96
C ASN A 72 -15.95 22.23 -3.99
N PHE A 73 -16.66 21.33 -3.32
CA PHE A 73 -16.05 20.27 -2.52
C PHE A 73 -15.35 19.27 -3.43
N ASP A 74 -14.14 18.86 -3.04
CA ASP A 74 -13.45 17.76 -3.73
C ASP A 74 -14.11 16.42 -3.40
N SER A 75 -14.05 15.47 -4.32
CA SER A 75 -14.76 14.19 -4.23
C SER A 75 -14.38 13.32 -3.04
N PHE A 76 -13.23 13.58 -2.41
CA PHE A 76 -12.79 12.87 -1.21
C PHE A 76 -13.39 13.45 0.08
N ILE A 77 -14.09 14.59 0.02
CA ILE A 77 -14.80 15.17 1.15
C ILE A 77 -16.19 14.52 1.23
N GLU A 78 -16.52 13.95 2.38
CA GLU A 78 -17.84 13.40 2.64
C GLU A 78 -18.86 14.51 2.95
N ASN A 79 -20.12 14.32 2.53
CA ASN A 79 -21.19 15.34 2.64
C ASN A 79 -21.37 15.87 4.07
N GLU A 80 -21.23 15.02 5.08
CA GLU A 80 -21.34 15.40 6.50
C GLU A 80 -20.28 16.41 6.95
N ASN A 81 -19.13 16.42 6.27
CA ASN A 81 -17.99 17.28 6.54
C ASN A 81 -18.06 18.62 5.80
N HIS A 82 -19.04 18.82 4.90
CA HIS A 82 -19.18 20.05 4.12
C HIS A 82 -19.31 21.30 5.01
N LYS A 83 -20.08 21.20 6.09
CA LYS A 83 -20.28 22.28 7.08
C LYS A 83 -18.99 22.71 7.80
N ASN A 84 -17.97 21.85 7.81
CA ASN A 84 -16.68 22.15 8.44
C ASN A 84 -15.78 23.00 7.53
N LEU A 85 -16.02 22.98 6.22
CA LEU A 85 -15.21 23.67 5.21
C LEU A 85 -15.92 24.86 4.57
N LEU A 86 -17.25 24.94 4.68
CA LEU A 86 -18.06 26.04 4.20
C LEU A 86 -18.93 26.60 5.32
N LYS A 87 -18.69 27.86 5.71
CA LYS A 87 -19.47 28.54 6.73
C LYS A 87 -20.09 29.82 6.20
N LYS A 88 -21.37 30.02 6.51
CA LYS A 88 -22.10 31.25 6.23
C LYS A 88 -22.37 31.94 7.55
N LYS A 89 -21.84 33.15 7.73
CA LYS A 89 -22.01 33.92 8.96
C LYS A 89 -22.74 35.22 8.70
N GLU A 90 -23.34 35.71 9.75
CA GLU A 90 -23.91 37.04 9.79
C GLU A 90 -22.83 38.12 9.77
N VAL A 91 -23.24 39.35 9.44
CA VAL A 91 -22.38 40.54 9.44
C VAL A 91 -21.76 40.73 10.82
N PHE A 92 -20.47 41.01 10.88
CA PHE A 92 -19.86 41.46 12.13
C PHE A 92 -20.18 42.93 12.34
N CYS A 93 -20.82 43.25 13.47
CA CYS A 93 -21.16 44.61 13.86
C CYS A 93 -20.43 44.98 15.15
N LYS A 94 -19.81 46.16 15.18
CA LYS A 94 -19.23 46.75 16.39
C LYS A 94 -19.56 48.24 16.45
N THR A 95 -20.10 48.68 17.58
CA THR A 95 -20.30 50.11 17.81
C THR A 95 -18.95 50.78 18.10
N VAL A 96 -18.65 51.85 17.38
CA VAL A 96 -17.43 52.66 17.55
C VAL A 96 -17.84 54.11 17.79
N ILE A 97 -17.30 54.73 18.82
CA ILE A 97 -17.53 56.15 19.12
C ILE A 97 -16.46 56.95 18.39
N LEU A 98 -16.88 57.85 17.50
CA LEU A 98 -15.98 58.62 16.64
C LEU A 98 -16.36 60.09 16.66
N LYS A 99 -15.35 60.95 16.52
CA LYS A 99 -15.54 62.38 16.28
C LYS A 99 -15.78 62.61 14.79
N ASN A 100 -16.87 63.28 14.46
CA ASN A 100 -17.15 63.71 13.10
C ASN A 100 -16.23 64.89 12.69
N LYS A 101 -16.34 65.36 11.44
CA LYS A 101 -15.57 66.52 10.96
C LYS A 101 -15.82 67.82 11.76
N ASP A 102 -16.96 67.94 12.42
CA ASP A 102 -17.31 69.07 13.31
C ASP A 102 -16.79 68.88 14.75
N GLY A 103 -16.06 67.80 15.04
CA GLY A 103 -15.53 67.48 16.35
C GLY A 103 -16.54 66.88 17.35
N LYS A 104 -17.79 66.62 16.92
CA LYS A 104 -18.83 66.01 17.75
C LYS A 104 -18.68 64.50 17.81
N GLU A 105 -18.75 63.94 19.02
CA GLU A 105 -18.76 62.49 19.22
C GLU A 105 -20.14 61.90 18.89
N LYS A 106 -20.15 60.87 18.07
CA LYS A 106 -21.35 60.12 17.67
C LYS A 106 -21.00 58.63 17.63
N ALA A 107 -21.98 57.79 17.94
CA ALA A 107 -21.85 56.35 17.82
C ALA A 107 -22.12 55.92 16.37
N TYR A 108 -21.22 55.14 15.80
CA TYR A 108 -21.34 54.55 14.47
C TYR A 108 -21.29 53.03 14.57
N ILE A 109 -22.01 52.34 13.70
CA ILE A 109 -21.96 50.88 13.61
C ILE A 109 -20.95 50.52 12.52
N LEU A 110 -19.80 49.99 12.93
CA LEU A 110 -18.85 49.38 12.02
C LEU A 110 -19.36 48.00 11.62
N LYS A 111 -19.55 47.80 10.31
CA LYS A 111 -19.95 46.52 9.71
C LYS A 111 -18.78 45.95 8.94
N ILE A 112 -18.52 44.65 9.10
CA ILE A 112 -17.58 43.90 8.27
C ILE A 112 -18.36 42.81 7.55
N GLU A 113 -18.37 42.91 6.23
CA GLU A 113 -18.96 41.94 5.31
C GLU A 113 -17.88 41.42 4.35
N GLY A 114 -18.19 40.40 3.55
CA GLY A 114 -17.29 39.88 2.53
C GLY A 114 -17.04 38.38 2.68
N TRP A 115 -15.86 37.92 2.32
CA TRP A 115 -15.49 36.52 2.41
C TRP A 115 -14.00 36.31 2.66
N ILE A 116 -13.67 35.16 3.25
CA ILE A 116 -12.30 34.70 3.46
C ILE A 116 -12.24 33.20 3.22
N GLY A 117 -11.17 32.72 2.61
CA GLY A 117 -11.00 31.31 2.33
C GLY A 117 -9.54 30.90 2.23
N THR A 118 -9.34 29.61 2.00
CA THR A 118 -8.00 29.06 1.79
C THR A 118 -7.93 28.22 0.53
N TYR A 119 -6.88 28.37 -0.27
CA TYR A 119 -6.66 27.58 -1.48
C TYR A 119 -6.55 26.07 -1.21
N LYS A 120 -7.00 25.26 -2.18
CA LYS A 120 -6.79 23.80 -2.19
C LYS A 120 -5.30 23.44 -2.27
N THR A 121 -4.54 24.22 -3.03
CA THR A 121 -3.12 24.04 -3.31
C THR A 121 -2.46 25.37 -3.57
N ILE A 122 -1.21 25.52 -3.14
CA ILE A 122 -0.32 26.62 -3.54
C ILE A 122 0.66 26.11 -4.59
N SER A 123 1.10 27.01 -5.48
CA SER A 123 2.21 26.77 -6.38
C SER A 123 3.47 26.45 -5.57
N ARG A 124 4.12 25.31 -5.87
CA ARG A 124 5.30 24.83 -5.11
C ARG A 124 6.61 25.54 -5.48
N LYS A 125 6.62 26.33 -6.55
CA LYS A 125 7.74 27.15 -6.97
C LYS A 125 7.26 28.59 -6.87
N LYS A 126 7.70 29.30 -5.84
CA LYS A 126 7.81 30.76 -5.92
C LYS A 126 9.15 31.00 -6.58
N SER A 127 9.18 31.40 -7.85
CA SER A 127 10.34 32.18 -8.29
C SER A 127 10.33 33.48 -7.47
N THR A 128 11.48 34.13 -7.30
CA THR A 128 11.56 35.49 -6.74
C THR A 128 10.73 36.53 -7.52
N GLU A 129 10.13 36.12 -8.64
CA GLU A 129 9.31 36.88 -9.57
C GLU A 129 7.80 36.56 -9.45
N ASP A 130 7.39 35.64 -8.57
CA ASP A 130 5.96 35.32 -8.37
C ASP A 130 5.35 36.20 -7.27
N PHE A 131 4.28 36.93 -7.62
CA PHE A 131 3.52 37.77 -6.68
C PHE A 131 2.87 36.94 -5.55
N PRO A 132 2.66 37.54 -4.36
CA PRO A 132 2.06 36.82 -3.25
C PRO A 132 0.63 36.39 -3.59
N ASP A 133 0.44 35.09 -3.75
CA ASP A 133 -0.87 34.45 -3.98
C ASP A 133 -1.85 34.67 -2.82
N ASN A 134 -1.35 35.07 -1.65
CA ASN A 134 -2.09 35.18 -0.41
C ASN A 134 -2.26 36.63 0.04
N PHE A 135 -3.51 37.06 0.18
CA PHE A 135 -3.85 38.40 0.64
C PHE A 135 -5.25 38.46 1.25
N ILE A 136 -5.48 39.45 2.11
CA ILE A 136 -6.85 39.85 2.47
C ILE A 136 -6.99 41.32 2.08
N SER A 137 -7.85 41.61 1.12
CA SER A 137 -8.11 42.99 0.67
C SER A 137 -9.21 43.64 1.49
N LEU A 138 -9.07 44.94 1.74
CA LEU A 138 -10.10 45.79 2.35
C LEU A 138 -10.67 46.75 1.31
N LEU A 139 -11.98 46.63 1.11
CA LEU A 139 -12.77 47.50 0.26
C LEU A 139 -13.70 48.37 1.10
N SER A 140 -14.01 49.56 0.59
CA SER A 140 -14.98 50.48 1.17
C SER A 140 -15.74 51.14 0.02
N ASN A 141 -17.07 51.05 0.01
CA ASN A 141 -17.93 51.49 -1.10
C ASN A 141 -17.46 50.94 -2.46
N ASP A 142 -17.16 49.64 -2.51
CA ASP A 142 -16.64 48.95 -3.69
C ASP A 142 -15.37 49.63 -4.29
N LYS A 143 -14.53 50.24 -3.45
CA LYS A 143 -13.21 50.75 -3.83
C LYS A 143 -12.14 50.04 -3.01
N LEU A 144 -11.04 49.67 -3.67
CA LEU A 144 -9.87 49.09 -3.01
C LEU A 144 -9.17 50.18 -2.18
N GLY A 145 -9.16 50.02 -0.85
CA GLY A 145 -8.40 50.91 0.02
C GLY A 145 -7.11 50.30 0.54
N GLU A 146 -7.10 49.02 0.88
CA GLU A 146 -5.87 48.29 1.22
C GLU A 146 -5.82 46.93 0.51
N PHE A 147 -4.74 46.66 -0.21
CA PHE A 147 -4.62 45.42 -0.99
C PHE A 147 -4.44 44.19 -0.11
N ASN A 148 -3.62 44.27 0.95
CA ASN A 148 -3.28 43.10 1.75
C ASN A 148 -3.02 43.45 3.22
N ILE A 149 -3.96 43.07 4.11
CA ILE A 149 -3.81 43.21 5.56
C ILE A 149 -3.15 42.00 6.24
N LEU A 150 -2.84 40.92 5.53
CA LEU A 150 -2.20 39.73 6.13
C LEU A 150 -0.92 40.05 6.91
N PRO A 151 -0.02 40.94 6.46
CA PRO A 151 1.15 41.34 7.24
C PRO A 151 0.79 41.95 8.61
N SER A 152 -0.38 42.60 8.71
CA SER A 152 -0.87 43.25 9.92
C SER A 152 -1.63 42.30 10.84
N VAL A 153 -2.25 41.23 10.31
CA VAL A 153 -3.06 40.27 11.10
C VAL A 153 -2.38 38.93 11.36
N GLY A 154 -1.37 38.57 10.56
CA GLY A 154 -0.74 37.26 10.56
C GLY A 154 0.28 37.03 11.68
N LYS A 155 0.48 35.77 12.04
CA LYS A 155 1.48 35.25 12.99
C LYS A 155 2.19 33.99 12.48
N GLU A 156 1.52 33.16 11.67
CA GLU A 156 1.97 31.83 11.21
C GLU A 156 2.14 31.80 9.68
N ARG A 157 3.34 32.15 9.21
CA ARG A 157 3.63 32.38 7.78
C ARG A 157 3.32 31.20 6.84
N LEU A 158 3.37 29.96 7.33
CA LEU A 158 3.20 28.77 6.50
C LEU A 158 1.74 28.54 6.09
N LEU A 159 0.80 28.47 7.04
CA LEU A 159 -0.61 28.25 6.71
C LEU A 159 -1.27 29.50 6.10
N GLU A 160 -0.80 30.69 6.46
CA GLU A 160 -1.23 31.97 5.88
C GLU A 160 -0.95 32.08 4.38
N SER A 161 0.00 31.31 3.85
CA SER A 161 0.27 31.25 2.41
C SER A 161 -0.89 30.71 1.57
N TYR A 162 -1.88 30.08 2.21
CA TYR A 162 -3.10 29.61 1.55
C TYR A 162 -4.24 30.62 1.62
N VAL A 163 -4.13 31.67 2.43
CA VAL A 163 -5.26 32.55 2.76
C VAL A 163 -5.50 33.57 1.67
N ILE A 164 -6.74 33.67 1.22
CA ILE A 164 -7.23 34.75 0.36
C ILE A 164 -8.57 35.26 0.88
N GLY A 165 -8.82 36.56 0.80
CA GLY A 165 -10.11 37.11 1.16
C GLY A 165 -10.33 38.53 0.69
N GLN A 166 -11.59 38.94 0.71
CA GLN A 166 -12.02 40.29 0.40
C GLN A 166 -13.07 40.71 1.44
N LEU A 167 -12.77 41.76 2.20
CA LEU A 167 -13.64 42.28 3.25
C LEU A 167 -14.07 43.71 2.91
N HIS A 168 -15.32 44.04 3.23
CA HIS A 168 -15.97 45.29 2.92
C HIS A 168 -16.33 46.02 4.22
N VAL A 169 -15.92 47.29 4.32
CA VAL A 169 -16.09 48.13 5.50
C VAL A 169 -16.41 49.57 5.07
N ASP A 170 -17.65 49.82 4.68
CA ASP A 170 -18.08 51.11 4.10
C ASP A 170 -17.91 52.31 5.04
N LEU A 171 -17.87 52.07 6.37
CA LEU A 171 -17.63 53.11 7.38
C LEU A 171 -16.25 53.81 7.21
N PHE A 172 -15.32 53.19 6.49
CA PHE A 172 -14.02 53.80 6.21
C PHE A 172 -14.12 55.01 5.27
N GLU A 173 -15.13 55.04 4.39
CA GLU A 173 -15.40 56.13 3.43
C GLU A 173 -16.63 56.95 3.82
N GLU A 174 -17.03 56.94 5.10
CA GLU A 174 -18.16 57.74 5.58
C GLU A 174 -17.83 59.24 5.50
N THR A 175 -18.72 59.97 4.82
CA THR A 175 -18.59 61.39 4.50
C THR A 175 -18.59 62.29 5.73
N GLU A 176 -19.29 61.91 6.81
CA GLU A 176 -19.32 62.65 8.09
C GLU A 176 -17.99 62.52 8.88
N LEU A 177 -17.18 61.51 8.58
CA LEU A 177 -15.98 61.16 9.35
C LEU A 177 -14.69 61.71 8.71
N PRO A 178 -13.65 62.01 9.51
CA PRO A 178 -12.33 62.35 8.98
C PRO A 178 -11.74 61.23 8.12
N ASP A 179 -10.99 61.62 7.08
CA ASP A 179 -10.29 60.68 6.20
C ASP A 179 -9.21 59.91 6.96
N MET A 180 -9.27 58.59 6.87
CA MET A 180 -8.32 57.65 7.46
C MET A 180 -7.33 57.06 6.46
N SER A 181 -7.47 57.37 5.18
CA SER A 181 -6.56 56.91 4.14
C SER A 181 -5.16 57.48 4.35
N LEU A 182 -4.14 56.70 3.99
CA LEU A 182 -2.77 57.18 3.89
C LEU A 182 -2.61 58.11 2.66
N SER A 183 -1.61 58.98 2.68
CA SER A 183 -1.37 59.95 1.59
C SER A 183 -1.10 59.28 0.24
N ASN A 184 -0.51 58.10 0.24
CA ASN A 184 -0.29 57.26 -0.94
C ASN A 184 -1.53 56.46 -1.37
N ARG A 185 -2.63 56.53 -0.60
CA ARG A 185 -3.88 55.76 -0.78
C ARG A 185 -3.67 54.24 -0.86
N GLN A 186 -2.62 53.74 -0.19
CA GLN A 186 -2.32 52.32 -0.09
C GLN A 186 -2.43 51.90 1.37
N GLY A 187 -3.66 51.84 1.88
CA GLY A 187 -3.96 51.49 3.25
C GLY A 187 -4.44 52.66 4.10
N TYR A 188 -4.57 52.39 5.39
CA TYR A 188 -5.22 53.25 6.36
C TYR A 188 -4.30 53.57 7.55
N LYS A 189 -4.68 54.58 8.33
CA LYS A 189 -3.95 54.97 9.54
C LYS A 189 -4.11 53.89 10.63
N ASP A 190 -2.99 53.27 11.03
CA ASP A 190 -2.95 52.19 12.03
C ASP A 190 -3.55 52.54 13.40
N ARG A 191 -3.62 53.83 13.75
CA ARG A 191 -4.18 54.32 15.02
C ARG A 191 -5.67 54.66 14.95
N ASP A 192 -6.30 54.56 13.77
CA ASP A 192 -7.73 54.86 13.63
C ASP A 192 -8.56 53.75 14.32
N PRO A 193 -9.50 54.10 15.23
CA PRO A 193 -10.31 53.11 15.93
C PRO A 193 -11.09 52.16 15.00
N ARG A 194 -11.47 52.63 13.81
CA ARG A 194 -12.16 51.81 12.79
C ARG A 194 -11.22 50.74 12.26
N TYR A 195 -9.99 51.11 11.91
CA TYR A 195 -9.00 50.18 11.38
C TYR A 195 -8.60 49.13 12.43
N ILE A 196 -8.32 49.57 13.66
CA ILE A 196 -8.00 48.68 14.79
C ILE A 196 -9.10 47.64 14.99
N ALA A 197 -10.37 48.06 14.98
CA ALA A 197 -11.50 47.16 15.15
C ALA A 197 -11.58 46.06 14.06
N VAL A 198 -11.26 46.41 12.82
CA VAL A 198 -11.22 45.45 11.70
C VAL A 198 -10.06 44.48 11.86
N ILE A 199 -8.86 45.02 12.11
CA ILE A 199 -7.64 44.22 12.29
C ILE A 199 -7.78 43.25 13.46
N ASP A 200 -8.33 43.68 14.59
CA ASP A 200 -8.56 42.82 15.75
C ASP A 200 -9.57 41.72 15.44
N HIS A 201 -10.69 42.05 14.77
CA HIS A 201 -11.68 41.04 14.39
C HIS A 201 -11.08 39.98 13.45
N VAL A 202 -10.30 40.40 12.46
CA VAL A 202 -9.65 39.49 11.51
C VAL A 202 -8.62 38.64 12.23
N ARG A 203 -7.73 39.25 13.03
CA ARG A 203 -6.63 38.59 13.74
C ARG A 203 -7.11 37.59 14.79
N GLU A 204 -8.14 37.94 15.56
CA GLU A 204 -8.56 37.15 16.72
C GLU A 204 -9.65 36.12 16.39
N LYS A 205 -10.42 36.34 15.31
CA LYS A 205 -11.55 35.47 14.96
C LYS A 205 -11.44 34.87 13.57
N LEU A 206 -11.46 35.70 12.51
CA LEU A 206 -11.60 35.18 11.14
C LEU A 206 -10.39 34.37 10.69
N LEU A 207 -9.19 34.92 10.88
CA LEU A 207 -7.95 34.27 10.45
C LEU A 207 -7.71 32.95 11.21
N PRO A 208 -7.77 32.88 12.56
CA PRO A 208 -7.62 31.61 13.26
C PRO A 208 -8.65 30.55 12.85
N GLU A 209 -9.88 30.96 12.55
CA GLU A 209 -10.93 30.02 12.15
C GLU A 209 -10.71 29.46 10.75
N ILE A 210 -10.36 30.29 9.77
CA ILE A 210 -10.11 29.80 8.42
C ILE A 210 -8.85 28.91 8.37
N LEU A 211 -7.84 29.20 9.19
CA LEU A 211 -6.65 28.35 9.31
C LEU A 211 -6.99 26.97 9.92
N LYS A 212 -7.90 26.91 10.90
CA LYS A 212 -8.43 25.63 11.40
C LYS A 212 -9.15 24.84 10.30
N MET A 213 -9.97 25.52 9.50
CA MET A 213 -10.67 24.89 8.37
C MET A 213 -9.69 24.38 7.30
N ARG A 214 -8.57 25.09 7.08
CA ARG A 214 -7.49 24.64 6.18
C ARG A 214 -6.82 23.36 6.65
N ASN A 215 -6.58 23.23 7.96
CA ASN A 215 -6.03 22.01 8.55
C ASN A 215 -7.00 20.84 8.39
N LEU A 216 -8.29 21.05 8.68
CA LEU A 216 -9.32 20.03 8.43
C LEU A 216 -9.36 19.56 6.97
N TYR A 217 -9.29 20.50 6.01
CA TYR A 217 -9.21 20.15 4.59
C TYR A 217 -7.95 19.32 4.27
N ALA A 218 -6.80 19.62 4.89
CA ALA A 218 -5.58 18.83 4.74
C ALA A 218 -5.76 17.40 5.27
N ASP A 219 -6.40 17.25 6.43
CA ASP A 219 -6.66 15.96 7.06
C ASP A 219 -7.61 15.11 6.22
N TYR A 220 -8.70 15.68 5.70
CA TYR A 220 -9.60 14.97 4.80
C TYR A 220 -8.91 14.54 3.51
N LYS A 221 -8.04 15.39 2.95
CA LYS A 221 -7.26 15.04 1.76
C LYS A 221 -6.32 13.86 2.02
N LYS A 222 -5.70 13.83 3.19
CA LYS A 222 -4.82 12.71 3.61
C LYS A 222 -5.62 11.43 3.80
N ALA A 223 -6.74 11.49 4.53
CA ALA A 223 -7.62 10.35 4.76
C ALA A 223 -8.18 9.77 3.44
N GLY A 224 -8.60 10.64 2.51
CA GLY A 224 -9.05 10.24 1.18
C GLY A 224 -7.94 9.54 0.38
N ALA A 225 -6.72 10.07 0.41
CA ALA A 225 -5.57 9.45 -0.27
C ALA A 225 -5.22 8.07 0.32
N ASP A 226 -5.33 7.91 1.65
CA ASP A 226 -5.08 6.64 2.33
C ASP A 226 -6.15 5.59 2.00
N LYS A 227 -7.42 6.00 1.88
CA LYS A 227 -8.52 5.13 1.44
C LYS A 227 -8.31 4.63 0.00
N ILE A 228 -7.94 5.52 -0.92
CA ILE A 228 -7.62 5.16 -2.31
C ILE A 228 -6.46 4.17 -2.39
N LYS A 229 -5.41 4.37 -1.59
CA LYS A 229 -4.27 3.43 -1.53
C LYS A 229 -4.69 2.06 -0.99
N LYS A 230 -5.53 2.02 0.04
CA LYS A 230 -6.03 0.77 0.62
C LYS A 230 -6.89 -0.01 -0.37
N ASP A 231 -7.81 0.66 -1.06
CA ASP A 231 -8.66 0.03 -2.08
C ASP A 231 -7.85 -0.45 -3.29
N ALA A 232 -6.84 0.31 -3.72
CA ALA A 232 -5.92 -0.10 -4.79
C ALA A 232 -5.10 -1.34 -4.38
N ASN A 233 -4.67 -1.41 -3.11
CA ASN A 233 -3.96 -2.57 -2.60
C ASN A 233 -4.86 -3.81 -2.52
N LEU A 234 -6.11 -3.67 -2.05
CA LEU A 234 -7.10 -4.76 -2.02
C LEU A 234 -7.42 -5.28 -3.43
N ARG A 235 -7.65 -4.40 -4.42
CA ARG A 235 -7.88 -4.83 -5.81
C ARG A 235 -6.68 -5.55 -6.41
N LYS A 236 -5.47 -5.03 -6.17
CA LYS A 236 -4.24 -5.72 -6.58
C LYS A 236 -4.12 -7.08 -5.91
N GLU A 237 -4.50 -7.20 -4.64
CA GLU A 237 -4.49 -8.48 -3.93
C GLU A 237 -5.50 -9.46 -4.54
N GLU A 238 -6.73 -9.04 -4.82
CA GLU A 238 -7.77 -9.85 -5.47
C GLU A 238 -7.36 -10.28 -6.89
N GLU A 239 -6.78 -9.37 -7.69
CA GLU A 239 -6.24 -9.67 -9.01
C GLU A 239 -5.09 -10.68 -8.92
N LEU A 240 -4.18 -10.51 -7.95
CA LEU A 240 -3.09 -11.44 -7.71
C LEU A 240 -3.60 -12.82 -7.25
N ILE A 241 -4.62 -12.89 -6.41
CA ILE A 241 -5.24 -14.15 -5.97
C ILE A 241 -5.94 -14.85 -7.14
N SER A 242 -6.70 -14.11 -7.94
CA SER A 242 -7.39 -14.63 -9.13
C SER A 242 -6.39 -15.13 -10.17
N ALA A 243 -5.32 -14.37 -10.41
CA ALA A 243 -4.23 -14.77 -11.27
C ALA A 243 -3.55 -16.03 -10.72
N ALA A 244 -3.18 -16.07 -9.43
CA ALA A 244 -2.62 -17.25 -8.76
C ALA A 244 -3.48 -18.50 -8.92
N LYS A 245 -4.80 -18.41 -8.74
CA LYS A 245 -5.73 -19.53 -8.99
C LYS A 245 -5.72 -20.00 -10.44
N LYS A 246 -5.72 -19.06 -11.39
CA LYS A 246 -5.62 -19.37 -12.83
C LYS A 246 -4.25 -19.99 -13.18
N TYR A 247 -3.17 -19.57 -12.52
CA TYR A 247 -1.82 -20.14 -12.63
C TYR A 247 -1.76 -21.57 -12.08
N LYS A 248 -2.29 -21.82 -10.86
CA LYS A 248 -2.43 -23.16 -10.22
C LYS A 248 -3.14 -24.14 -11.16
N LYS A 249 -4.24 -23.71 -11.79
CA LYS A 249 -4.99 -24.53 -12.76
C LYS A 249 -4.21 -24.83 -14.05
N LYS A 250 -3.47 -23.85 -14.60
CA LYS A 250 -2.69 -24.04 -15.84
C LYS A 250 -1.45 -24.91 -15.62
N ALA A 251 -0.70 -24.68 -14.53
CA ALA A 251 0.46 -25.48 -14.18
C ALA A 251 0.07 -26.95 -13.90
N SER A 252 -1.04 -27.16 -13.17
CA SER A 252 -1.59 -28.50 -12.94
C SER A 252 -1.93 -29.22 -14.24
N ASN A 253 -2.62 -28.56 -15.17
CA ASN A 253 -2.96 -29.16 -16.47
C ASN A 253 -1.72 -29.49 -17.31
N ALA A 254 -0.70 -28.63 -17.29
CA ALA A 254 0.54 -28.86 -18.02
C ALA A 254 1.29 -30.09 -17.47
N VAL A 255 1.43 -30.19 -16.14
CA VAL A 255 2.04 -31.34 -15.47
C VAL A 255 1.27 -32.63 -15.74
N ILE A 256 -0.07 -32.60 -15.68
CA ILE A 256 -0.93 -33.75 -16.00
C ILE A 256 -0.72 -34.21 -17.46
N SER A 257 -0.70 -33.28 -18.41
CA SER A 257 -0.48 -33.61 -19.83
C SER A 257 0.92 -34.16 -20.12
N GLY A 258 1.93 -33.68 -19.37
CA GLY A 258 3.29 -34.19 -19.42
C GLY A 258 3.39 -35.60 -18.85
N LEU A 259 2.78 -35.85 -17.68
CA LEU A 259 2.78 -37.12 -16.95
C LEU A 259 2.19 -38.29 -17.75
N SER A 260 1.13 -38.06 -18.52
CA SER A 260 0.56 -39.08 -19.42
C SER A 260 1.54 -39.61 -20.48
N ASN A 261 2.58 -38.83 -20.82
CA ASN A 261 3.58 -39.20 -21.84
C ASN A 261 4.83 -39.92 -21.26
N PHE A 262 4.92 -40.12 -19.93
CA PHE A 262 6.05 -40.79 -19.28
C PHE A 262 6.04 -42.31 -19.40
N ILE A 263 4.91 -42.89 -19.80
CA ILE A 263 4.78 -44.34 -19.92
C ILE A 263 5.65 -44.80 -21.11
N ASN A 264 6.75 -45.50 -20.82
CA ASN A 264 7.66 -46.20 -21.74
C ASN A 264 8.68 -45.38 -22.56
N LYS A 265 9.27 -44.29 -22.03
CA LYS A 265 10.36 -43.57 -22.74
C LYS A 265 11.66 -43.44 -21.95
N ASP A 266 12.75 -43.24 -22.67
CA ASP A 266 14.13 -43.13 -22.20
C ASP A 266 14.41 -41.82 -21.43
N ASP A 267 15.43 -41.86 -20.56
CA ASP A 267 15.83 -40.79 -19.63
C ASP A 267 16.06 -39.41 -20.31
N ALA A 268 16.43 -39.38 -21.59
CA ALA A 268 16.67 -38.16 -22.36
C ALA A 268 15.37 -37.46 -22.79
N SER A 269 14.35 -38.24 -23.14
CA SER A 269 13.04 -37.75 -23.57
C SER A 269 12.23 -37.18 -22.40
N ALA A 270 12.29 -37.85 -21.24
CA ALA A 270 11.68 -37.40 -20.00
C ALA A 270 12.22 -36.02 -19.57
N LYS A 271 13.55 -35.84 -19.64
CA LYS A 271 14.21 -34.59 -19.25
C LYS A 271 13.75 -33.40 -20.10
N LYS A 272 13.59 -33.58 -21.41
CA LYS A 272 13.21 -32.52 -22.35
C LYS A 272 11.77 -32.03 -22.16
N ILE A 273 10.83 -32.95 -21.94
CA ILE A 273 9.42 -32.63 -21.66
C ILE A 273 9.29 -31.81 -20.37
N ILE A 274 10.14 -32.12 -19.38
CA ILE A 274 10.12 -31.40 -18.10
C ILE A 274 10.84 -30.05 -18.20
N ASP A 275 11.96 -29.96 -18.92
CA ASP A 275 12.63 -28.69 -19.20
C ASP A 275 11.68 -27.72 -19.96
N GLU A 276 10.82 -28.23 -20.86
CA GLU A 276 9.77 -27.45 -21.54
C GLU A 276 8.62 -27.03 -20.60
N ALA A 277 8.22 -27.89 -19.65
CA ALA A 277 7.23 -27.54 -18.63
C ALA A 277 7.76 -26.49 -17.62
N ILE A 278 9.05 -26.59 -17.26
CA ILE A 278 9.78 -25.66 -16.37
C ILE A 278 10.03 -24.32 -17.06
N ASN A 279 10.47 -24.32 -18.33
CA ASN A 279 10.73 -23.08 -19.06
C ASN A 279 9.46 -22.25 -19.32
N ASN A 280 8.31 -22.92 -19.48
CA ASN A 280 7.00 -22.25 -19.55
C ASN A 280 6.49 -21.71 -18.20
N THR A 281 7.18 -22.01 -17.09
CA THR A 281 6.82 -21.56 -15.73
C THR A 281 7.86 -20.64 -15.09
N THR A 282 9.07 -20.50 -15.66
CA THR A 282 10.17 -19.68 -15.11
C THR A 282 9.98 -18.16 -15.18
N GLU A 283 9.17 -17.62 -16.09
CA GLU A 283 8.95 -16.16 -16.18
C GLU A 283 8.12 -15.59 -15.00
N LEU A 284 7.55 -16.43 -14.14
CA LEU A 284 6.55 -16.04 -13.14
C LEU A 284 7.03 -16.11 -11.67
N MET A 285 8.30 -16.42 -11.40
CA MET A 285 8.86 -16.51 -10.03
C MET A 285 9.11 -15.16 -9.32
N GLY A 286 8.81 -14.03 -9.96
CA GLY A 286 9.19 -12.70 -9.48
C GLY A 286 8.24 -12.03 -8.48
N ILE A 287 7.09 -12.64 -8.13
CA ILE A 287 6.02 -11.96 -7.40
C ILE A 287 5.72 -12.68 -6.08
N LYS A 288 6.01 -11.98 -4.97
CA LYS A 288 5.80 -12.34 -3.54
C LYS A 288 6.95 -13.09 -2.87
N LYS A 289 7.93 -12.32 -2.37
CA LYS A 289 9.06 -12.78 -1.57
C LYS A 289 9.00 -12.35 -0.09
N GLU A 290 7.82 -11.97 0.44
CA GLU A 290 7.71 -11.31 1.76
C GLU A 290 6.62 -11.83 2.70
N VAL A 291 6.08 -13.03 2.50
CA VAL A 291 5.19 -13.66 3.50
C VAL A 291 5.49 -15.14 3.63
N ASP A 292 5.64 -15.57 4.87
CA ASP A 292 5.73 -16.95 5.37
C ASP A 292 7.06 -17.71 5.17
N GLU A 293 8.00 -17.52 6.11
CA GLU A 293 9.13 -18.43 6.39
C GLU A 293 8.78 -19.51 7.46
N ALA A 294 7.50 -19.63 7.84
CA ALA A 294 7.08 -20.32 9.08
C ALA A 294 6.46 -21.72 8.90
N LYS A 295 6.21 -22.23 7.68
CA LYS A 295 5.38 -23.43 7.45
C LYS A 295 6.05 -24.58 6.68
N LYS A 296 7.37 -24.76 6.79
CA LYS A 296 8.05 -25.95 6.20
C LYS A 296 7.52 -27.27 6.81
N LYS A 297 7.01 -28.16 5.95
CA LYS A 297 6.59 -29.54 6.28
C LYS A 297 7.52 -30.60 5.68
N ILE A 298 7.54 -31.78 6.27
CA ILE A 298 8.27 -32.98 5.83
C ILE A 298 7.27 -33.98 5.24
N LEU A 299 7.57 -34.54 4.07
CA LEU A 299 6.83 -35.64 3.47
C LEU A 299 7.68 -36.91 3.49
N ILE A 300 7.15 -38.01 4.03
CA ILE A 300 7.75 -39.35 3.91
C ILE A 300 7.09 -40.06 2.74
N SER A 301 7.84 -40.25 1.65
CA SER A 301 7.40 -40.88 0.40
C SER A 301 7.91 -42.32 0.33
N HIS A 302 7.00 -43.28 0.30
CA HIS A 302 7.30 -44.71 0.34
C HIS A 302 6.32 -45.52 -0.52
N ALA A 303 6.73 -46.72 -0.96
CA ALA A 303 5.92 -47.55 -1.85
C ALA A 303 4.85 -48.39 -1.12
N ASN A 304 4.93 -48.46 0.21
CA ASN A 304 4.09 -49.28 1.09
C ASN A 304 3.95 -50.74 0.61
N ILE A 305 5.07 -51.38 0.24
CA ILE A 305 5.10 -52.79 -0.17
C ILE A 305 5.64 -53.66 0.99
N GLU A 306 4.95 -54.77 1.27
CA GLU A 306 5.41 -55.89 2.12
C GLU A 306 5.87 -55.53 3.55
N LYS A 307 5.35 -54.46 4.17
CA LYS A 307 5.76 -53.97 5.51
C LYS A 307 7.23 -53.52 5.64
N LYS A 308 8.13 -53.87 4.71
CA LYS A 308 9.57 -53.52 4.74
C LYS A 308 9.80 -52.01 4.63
N ASP A 309 9.18 -51.35 3.66
CA ASP A 309 9.29 -49.89 3.49
C ASP A 309 8.65 -49.13 4.66
N LYS A 310 7.55 -49.68 5.21
CA LYS A 310 6.87 -49.15 6.39
C LYS A 310 7.79 -49.16 7.62
N LEU A 311 8.54 -50.24 7.86
CA LEU A 311 9.46 -50.34 9.01
C LEU A 311 10.47 -49.19 9.04
N LEU A 312 11.12 -48.90 7.92
CA LEU A 312 12.09 -47.79 7.86
C LEU A 312 11.40 -46.42 7.92
N SER A 313 10.22 -46.29 7.31
CA SER A 313 9.41 -45.07 7.37
C SER A 313 8.96 -44.74 8.79
N ASP A 314 8.48 -45.75 9.54
CA ASP A 314 8.08 -45.66 10.94
C ASP A 314 9.28 -45.25 11.81
N LEU A 315 10.45 -45.89 11.60
CA LEU A 315 11.68 -45.53 12.31
C LEU A 315 12.06 -44.06 12.06
N ILE A 316 11.97 -43.60 10.81
CA ILE A 316 12.26 -42.20 10.45
C ILE A 316 11.26 -41.26 11.10
N CYS A 317 9.95 -41.55 11.04
CA CYS A 317 8.90 -40.76 11.68
C CYS A 317 9.16 -40.60 13.19
N GLN A 318 9.37 -41.73 13.89
CA GLN A 318 9.68 -41.74 15.31
C GLN A 318 10.97 -40.97 15.65
N MET A 319 11.97 -41.04 14.77
CA MET A 319 13.21 -40.31 14.96
C MET A 319 13.05 -38.81 14.71
N LEU A 320 12.20 -38.37 13.80
CA LEU A 320 11.84 -36.97 13.61
C LEU A 320 11.12 -36.43 14.85
N GLU A 321 10.10 -37.13 15.33
CA GLU A 321 9.39 -36.80 16.58
C GLU A 321 10.34 -36.75 17.77
N PHE A 322 11.24 -37.74 17.89
CA PHE A 322 12.25 -37.75 18.93
C PHE A 322 13.17 -36.51 18.87
N ASN A 323 13.41 -35.97 17.68
CA ASN A 323 14.16 -34.73 17.47
C ASN A 323 13.30 -33.46 17.59
N ASN A 324 12.12 -33.55 18.18
CA ASN A 324 11.17 -32.46 18.43
C ASN A 324 10.53 -31.89 17.15
N VAL A 325 10.42 -32.68 16.09
CA VAL A 325 9.58 -32.31 14.94
C VAL A 325 8.11 -32.48 15.35
N PRO A 326 7.28 -31.42 15.26
CA PRO A 326 5.84 -31.53 15.51
C PRO A 326 5.15 -32.49 14.53
N LYS A 327 4.16 -33.23 15.01
CA LYS A 327 3.44 -34.24 14.21
C LYS A 327 2.71 -33.63 13.00
N ASP A 328 2.09 -32.47 13.19
CA ASP A 328 1.39 -31.71 12.13
C ASP A 328 2.30 -31.23 10.97
N LYS A 329 3.63 -31.28 11.19
CA LYS A 329 4.65 -31.00 10.18
C LYS A 329 5.13 -32.24 9.43
N ILE A 330 4.74 -33.44 9.83
CA ILE A 330 5.13 -34.70 9.17
C ILE A 330 3.90 -35.25 8.45
N ILE A 331 4.01 -35.40 7.14
CA ILE A 331 3.01 -36.08 6.32
C ILE A 331 3.53 -37.48 6.04
N TYR A 332 2.83 -38.47 6.58
CA TYR A 332 3.15 -39.89 6.43
C TYR A 332 1.85 -40.70 6.35
N THR A 333 1.43 -40.96 5.11
CA THR A 333 0.12 -41.55 4.77
C THR A 333 -0.08 -42.99 5.29
N SER A 334 1.00 -43.69 5.68
CA SER A 334 0.93 -45.04 6.26
C SER A 334 1.23 -45.09 7.75
N SER A 335 1.20 -43.93 8.42
CA SER A 335 1.30 -43.86 9.87
C SER A 335 0.10 -44.51 10.54
N ASP A 336 0.34 -45.19 11.66
CA ASP A 336 -0.73 -45.68 12.53
C ASP A 336 -1.33 -44.55 13.39
N ASP A 337 -0.69 -43.37 13.38
CA ASP A 337 -1.13 -42.16 14.08
C ASP A 337 -1.83 -41.21 13.09
N GLU A 338 -3.07 -40.84 13.42
CA GLU A 338 -3.93 -40.01 12.58
C GLU A 338 -3.42 -38.58 12.37
N GLU A 339 -2.63 -38.03 13.29
CA GLU A 339 -2.09 -36.67 13.14
C GLU A 339 -1.10 -36.53 11.97
N HIS A 340 -0.57 -37.65 11.47
CA HIS A 340 0.36 -37.71 10.34
C HIS A 340 -0.32 -37.98 8.99
N ARG A 341 -1.61 -38.36 9.01
CA ARG A 341 -2.38 -38.74 7.81
C ARG A 341 -3.15 -37.55 7.25
N GLU A 342 -3.52 -37.68 5.99
CA GLU A 342 -4.45 -36.79 5.31
C GLU A 342 -5.83 -36.76 6.00
N PRO A 343 -6.59 -35.65 5.90
CA PRO A 343 -7.95 -35.58 6.42
C PRO A 343 -8.87 -36.66 5.83
N ASP A 344 -9.75 -37.20 6.68
CA ASP A 344 -10.72 -38.24 6.27
C ASP A 344 -11.68 -37.71 5.19
N GLY A 345 -11.84 -38.46 4.11
CA GLY A 345 -12.72 -38.14 2.98
C GLY A 345 -12.07 -37.44 1.77
N GLU A 346 -10.78 -37.11 1.82
CA GLU A 346 -10.04 -36.59 0.65
C GLU A 346 -9.33 -37.71 -0.13
N ASP A 347 -9.31 -37.62 -1.47
CA ASP A 347 -8.48 -38.51 -2.29
C ASP A 347 -7.00 -38.16 -2.07
N ILE A 348 -6.18 -39.17 -1.74
CA ILE A 348 -4.75 -38.99 -1.41
C ILE A 348 -4.00 -38.28 -2.55
N LEU A 349 -4.33 -38.55 -3.82
CA LEU A 349 -3.66 -37.93 -4.95
C LEU A 349 -4.11 -36.48 -5.12
N ASP A 350 -5.36 -36.16 -4.83
CA ASP A 350 -5.87 -34.79 -4.83
C ASP A 350 -5.28 -33.98 -3.66
N TYR A 351 -5.23 -34.55 -2.45
CA TYR A 351 -4.57 -33.94 -1.28
C TYR A 351 -3.09 -33.66 -1.57
N LEU A 352 -2.35 -34.65 -2.06
CA LEU A 352 -0.95 -34.47 -2.45
C LEU A 352 -0.80 -33.45 -3.59
N ARG A 353 -1.71 -33.43 -4.58
CA ARG A 353 -1.69 -32.46 -5.68
C ARG A 353 -1.93 -31.04 -5.19
N GLU A 354 -2.92 -30.80 -4.33
CA GLU A 354 -3.16 -29.49 -3.75
C GLU A 354 -1.97 -29.06 -2.87
N PHE A 355 -1.44 -30.00 -2.09
CA PHE A 355 -0.28 -29.81 -1.22
C PHE A 355 1.00 -29.45 -1.99
N PHE A 356 1.33 -30.14 -3.08
CA PHE A 356 2.49 -29.83 -3.94
C PHE A 356 2.33 -28.52 -4.72
N VAL A 357 1.09 -28.13 -5.05
CA VAL A 357 0.86 -26.89 -5.79
C VAL A 357 0.81 -25.67 -4.86
N ASP A 358 0.35 -25.82 -3.62
CA ASP A 358 0.42 -24.74 -2.61
C ASP A 358 1.86 -24.46 -2.16
N THR A 359 2.74 -25.46 -2.25
CA THR A 359 4.15 -25.35 -1.88
C THR A 359 5.07 -24.87 -3.00
N MET A 360 4.55 -24.72 -4.23
CA MET A 360 5.21 -23.98 -5.32
C MET A 360 5.31 -22.48 -5.07
N SER A 361 4.36 -21.93 -4.31
CA SER A 361 4.31 -20.49 -4.01
C SER A 361 4.92 -20.13 -2.66
N THR A 362 4.94 -21.05 -1.71
CA THR A 362 5.22 -20.76 -0.30
C THR A 362 5.83 -21.99 0.37
N ASP A 363 7.04 -21.84 0.89
CA ASP A 363 7.80 -22.83 1.65
C ASP A 363 8.20 -24.15 0.93
N LYS A 364 9.51 -24.34 0.75
CA LYS A 364 10.09 -25.56 0.18
C LYS A 364 9.77 -26.77 1.09
N ILE A 365 8.98 -27.73 0.60
CA ILE A 365 8.80 -29.05 1.23
C ILE A 365 10.15 -29.75 1.34
N TYR A 366 10.34 -30.50 2.44
CA TYR A 366 11.44 -31.44 2.57
C TYR A 366 10.96 -32.88 2.37
N VAL A 367 11.34 -33.52 1.26
CA VAL A 367 10.86 -34.88 0.91
C VAL A 367 11.88 -35.95 1.32
N LEU A 368 11.43 -36.99 2.02
CA LEU A 368 12.23 -38.15 2.38
C LEU A 368 11.78 -39.34 1.54
N TYR A 369 12.60 -39.73 0.56
CA TYR A 369 12.31 -40.86 -0.31
C TYR A 369 12.81 -42.16 0.31
N ILE A 370 11.88 -43.09 0.54
CA ILE A 370 12.15 -44.45 0.98
C ILE A 370 12.22 -45.32 -0.26
N THR A 371 13.44 -45.62 -0.71
CA THR A 371 13.66 -46.27 -2.00
C THR A 371 13.94 -47.75 -1.82
N SER A 372 13.27 -48.58 -2.62
CA SER A 372 13.45 -50.03 -2.70
C SER A 372 13.34 -50.48 -4.15
N LYS A 373 13.76 -51.72 -4.46
CA LYS A 373 13.64 -52.31 -5.81
C LYS A 373 12.22 -52.27 -6.36
N GLU A 374 11.23 -52.30 -5.47
CA GLU A 374 9.82 -52.38 -5.80
C GLU A 374 9.15 -50.99 -5.88
N MET A 375 9.83 -49.92 -5.46
CA MET A 375 9.30 -48.55 -5.48
C MET A 375 8.89 -48.11 -6.89
N SER A 376 9.68 -48.47 -7.91
CA SER A 376 9.40 -48.14 -9.32
C SER A 376 8.16 -48.83 -9.88
N LYS A 377 7.64 -49.85 -9.19
CA LYS A 377 6.43 -50.58 -9.59
C LYS A 377 5.16 -49.97 -8.99
N ARG A 378 5.26 -48.96 -8.12
CA ARG A 378 4.10 -48.30 -7.48
C ARG A 378 3.87 -46.92 -8.08
N TRP A 379 2.72 -46.80 -8.74
CA TRP A 379 2.29 -45.57 -9.38
C TRP A 379 2.33 -44.35 -8.45
N ASN A 380 1.83 -44.47 -7.22
CA ASN A 380 1.81 -43.35 -6.26
C ASN A 380 3.22 -42.88 -5.87
N ALA A 381 4.14 -43.81 -5.59
CA ALA A 381 5.52 -43.47 -5.27
C ALA A 381 6.27 -42.85 -6.47
N VAL A 382 5.99 -43.33 -7.69
CA VAL A 382 6.55 -42.77 -8.93
C VAL A 382 6.00 -41.36 -9.19
N LEU A 383 4.71 -41.11 -8.91
CA LEU A 383 4.10 -39.79 -9.00
C LEU A 383 4.68 -38.80 -7.99
N GLU A 384 4.90 -39.23 -6.73
CA GLU A 384 5.51 -38.40 -5.69
C GLU A 384 6.96 -38.04 -6.01
N VAL A 385 7.74 -38.99 -6.54
CA VAL A 385 9.10 -38.75 -7.05
C VAL A 385 9.10 -37.78 -8.21
N GLY A 386 8.14 -37.91 -9.14
CA GLY A 386 7.96 -36.98 -10.25
C GLY A 386 7.61 -35.56 -9.78
N ALA A 387 6.64 -35.43 -8.88
CA ALA A 387 6.20 -34.14 -8.32
C ALA A 387 7.31 -33.48 -7.51
N GLY A 388 7.98 -34.20 -6.60
CA GLY A 388 9.06 -33.67 -5.79
C GLY A 388 10.33 -33.32 -6.59
N TRP A 389 10.53 -33.90 -7.77
CA TRP A 389 11.58 -33.49 -8.69
C TRP A 389 11.23 -32.19 -9.42
N ILE A 390 9.99 -32.07 -9.92
CA ILE A 390 9.45 -30.86 -10.56
C ILE A 390 9.52 -29.67 -9.59
N THR A 391 9.31 -29.90 -8.30
CA THR A 391 9.26 -28.84 -7.30
C THR A 391 10.63 -28.30 -6.87
N GLN A 392 11.73 -28.96 -7.27
CA GLN A 392 13.10 -28.71 -6.78
C GLN A 392 13.20 -28.64 -5.24
N GLY A 393 12.33 -29.37 -4.54
CA GLY A 393 12.32 -29.47 -3.09
C GLY A 393 13.63 -30.05 -2.55
N SER A 394 14.01 -29.64 -1.33
CA SER A 394 15.12 -30.30 -0.65
C SER A 394 14.71 -31.74 -0.31
N HIS A 395 15.59 -32.71 -0.52
CA HIS A 395 15.24 -34.10 -0.27
C HIS A 395 16.40 -34.92 0.30
N LYS A 396 16.04 -36.05 0.94
CA LYS A 396 16.97 -37.11 1.34
C LYS A 396 16.44 -38.45 0.87
N ILE A 397 17.36 -39.38 0.68
CA ILE A 397 17.07 -40.74 0.20
C ILE A 397 17.52 -41.73 1.26
N PHE A 398 16.60 -42.59 1.68
CA PHE A 398 16.82 -43.72 2.56
C PHE A 398 16.52 -44.99 1.78
N ASN A 399 17.57 -45.73 1.46
CA ASN A 399 17.51 -46.89 0.60
C ASN A 399 17.41 -48.19 1.40
N ILE A 400 16.57 -49.11 0.94
CA ILE A 400 16.39 -50.43 1.53
C ILE A 400 17.00 -51.47 0.60
N LEU A 401 17.88 -52.29 1.16
CA LEU A 401 18.41 -53.50 0.52
C LEU A 401 17.80 -54.73 1.18
N ASP A 402 17.42 -55.70 0.37
CA ASP A 402 17.05 -57.02 0.88
C ASP A 402 18.32 -57.75 1.34
N TYR A 403 18.27 -58.36 2.54
CA TYR A 403 19.43 -59.03 3.13
C TYR A 403 19.83 -60.28 2.34
N ASP A 404 18.85 -61.01 1.80
CA ASP A 404 19.03 -62.32 1.17
C ASP A 404 19.04 -62.25 -0.38
N SER A 405 19.04 -61.04 -0.96
CA SER A 405 19.02 -60.86 -2.42
C SER A 405 20.37 -61.18 -3.07
N GLU A 406 20.36 -62.06 -4.07
CA GLU A 406 21.49 -62.34 -4.97
C GLU A 406 21.94 -61.11 -5.79
N THR A 407 21.10 -60.06 -5.82
CA THR A 407 21.46 -58.73 -6.32
C THR A 407 21.55 -57.77 -5.13
N PRO A 408 22.72 -57.68 -4.46
CA PRO A 408 22.88 -56.96 -3.19
C PRO A 408 22.88 -55.43 -3.33
N HIS A 409 22.61 -54.91 -4.53
CA HIS A 409 22.72 -53.50 -4.86
C HIS A 409 21.48 -53.04 -5.61
N TYR A 410 20.55 -52.41 -4.89
CA TYR A 410 19.58 -51.54 -5.50
C TYR A 410 20.10 -50.10 -5.40
N GLU A 411 20.28 -49.46 -6.56
CA GLU A 411 20.62 -48.04 -6.63
C GLU A 411 19.37 -47.24 -7.01
N PRO A 412 19.08 -46.13 -6.31
CA PRO A 412 18.04 -45.19 -6.73
C PRO A 412 18.26 -44.77 -8.19
N GLN A 413 17.20 -44.86 -8.99
CA GLN A 413 17.25 -44.51 -10.41
C GLN A 413 17.09 -43.00 -10.64
N SER A 414 17.37 -42.53 -11.85
CA SER A 414 17.02 -41.16 -12.26
C SER A 414 15.50 -40.96 -12.09
N PRO A 415 15.02 -39.81 -11.58
CA PRO A 415 15.75 -38.56 -11.33
C PRO A 415 16.46 -38.46 -9.95
N LEU A 416 16.26 -39.42 -9.04
CA LEU A 416 16.81 -39.42 -7.67
C LEU A 416 18.32 -39.69 -7.63
N LYS A 417 18.87 -40.42 -8.61
CA LYS A 417 20.30 -40.79 -8.71
C LYS A 417 21.26 -39.60 -8.68
N ARG A 418 20.80 -38.38 -9.00
CA ARG A 418 21.61 -37.16 -9.06
C ARG A 418 21.61 -36.35 -7.74
N GLY A 419 21.05 -36.90 -6.66
CA GLY A 419 20.87 -36.26 -5.36
C GLY A 419 22.01 -36.44 -4.34
N PRO A 420 21.84 -35.96 -3.09
CA PRO A 420 22.83 -36.08 -2.02
C PRO A 420 23.10 -37.55 -1.63
N ARG A 421 24.26 -37.82 -1.01
CA ARG A 421 24.65 -39.15 -0.48
C ARG A 421 23.47 -39.81 0.26
N TRP A 422 23.01 -40.96 -0.23
CA TRP A 422 21.86 -41.69 0.32
C TRP A 422 22.26 -42.62 1.46
N HIS A 423 21.34 -42.80 2.41
CA HIS A 423 21.47 -43.78 3.48
C HIS A 423 21.07 -45.16 2.98
N THR A 424 21.64 -46.22 3.55
CA THR A 424 21.29 -47.59 3.20
C THR A 424 21.03 -48.42 4.45
N SER A 425 19.92 -49.14 4.48
CA SER A 425 19.59 -50.12 5.52
C SER A 425 19.33 -51.48 4.89
N LYS A 426 19.66 -52.55 5.62
CA LYS A 426 19.26 -53.92 5.27
C LYS A 426 18.11 -54.34 6.17
N ILE A 427 17.12 -55.04 5.65
CA ILE A 427 16.01 -55.56 6.47
C ILE A 427 16.05 -57.09 6.41
N LYS A 428 16.07 -57.72 7.59
CA LYS A 428 16.01 -59.19 7.75
C LYS A 428 15.05 -59.53 8.88
N ASP A 429 14.13 -60.46 8.66
CA ASP A 429 13.17 -60.95 9.67
C ASP A 429 12.41 -59.83 10.41
N GLY A 430 12.11 -58.72 9.71
CA GLY A 430 11.44 -57.55 10.29
C GLY A 430 12.34 -56.61 11.11
N ILE A 431 13.64 -56.87 11.15
CA ILE A 431 14.64 -56.08 11.87
C ILE A 431 15.48 -55.26 10.90
N ILE A 432 15.69 -53.98 11.22
CA ILE A 432 16.52 -53.05 10.45
C ILE A 432 17.98 -53.18 10.89
N HIS A 433 18.85 -53.57 9.97
CA HIS A 433 20.29 -53.67 10.17
C HIS A 433 21.01 -52.50 9.47
N MET A 434 21.83 -51.78 10.23
CA MET A 434 22.74 -50.74 9.72
C MET A 434 24.16 -51.06 10.18
N ASP A 435 25.13 -50.98 9.29
CA ASP A 435 26.53 -50.99 9.70
C ASP A 435 26.90 -49.64 10.35
N LYS A 436 28.07 -49.59 11.02
CA LYS A 436 28.51 -48.39 11.74
C LYS A 436 28.58 -47.13 10.84
N PRO A 437 29.08 -47.20 9.59
CA PRO A 437 29.03 -46.08 8.65
C PRO A 437 27.60 -45.65 8.27
N SER A 438 26.70 -46.58 7.98
CA SER A 438 25.32 -46.27 7.59
C SER A 438 24.55 -45.68 8.77
N PHE A 439 24.76 -46.19 9.98
CA PHE A 439 24.15 -45.63 11.19
C PHE A 439 24.59 -44.18 11.44
N ASP A 440 25.88 -43.89 11.27
CA ASP A 440 26.40 -42.52 11.39
C ASP A 440 25.75 -41.58 10.36
N LEU A 441 25.66 -42.05 9.10
CA LEU A 441 25.01 -41.32 8.02
C LEU A 441 23.52 -41.06 8.31
N PHE A 442 22.79 -42.05 8.83
CA PHE A 442 21.40 -41.89 9.27
C PHE A 442 21.28 -40.78 10.32
N CYS A 443 22.13 -40.79 11.35
CA CYS A 443 22.14 -39.78 12.39
C CYS A 443 22.45 -38.37 11.87
N VAL A 444 23.37 -38.25 10.91
CA VAL A 444 23.72 -37.00 10.22
C VAL A 444 22.54 -36.52 9.39
N GLN A 445 21.92 -37.38 8.58
CA GLN A 445 20.78 -37.02 7.75
C GLN A 445 19.58 -36.56 8.61
N MET A 446 19.24 -37.26 9.70
CA MET A 446 18.21 -36.82 10.64
C MET A 446 18.48 -35.42 11.21
N ARG A 447 19.75 -35.10 11.48
CA ARG A 447 20.14 -33.76 11.96
C ARG A 447 19.93 -32.70 10.88
N THR A 448 20.44 -32.96 9.68
CA THR A 448 20.31 -32.05 8.52
C THR A 448 18.86 -31.81 8.14
N ILE A 449 17.99 -32.81 8.26
CA ILE A 449 16.54 -32.67 8.02
C ILE A 449 15.95 -31.69 9.04
N CYS A 450 16.22 -31.86 10.34
CA CYS A 450 15.74 -30.96 11.38
C CYS A 450 16.25 -29.53 11.16
N GLU A 451 17.53 -29.36 10.86
CA GLU A 451 18.14 -28.05 10.56
C GLU A 451 17.47 -27.38 9.34
N ALA A 452 17.17 -28.14 8.29
CA ALA A 452 16.54 -27.60 7.07
C ALA A 452 15.12 -27.07 7.29
N ILE A 453 14.42 -27.56 8.32
CA ILE A 453 13.10 -27.11 8.75
C ILE A 453 13.13 -26.23 10.02
N ASN A 454 14.31 -25.70 10.37
CA ASN A 454 14.54 -24.80 11.51
C ASN A 454 14.21 -25.40 12.89
N ILE A 455 14.47 -26.69 13.09
CA ILE A 455 14.27 -27.41 14.36
C ILE A 455 15.61 -27.82 14.95
N VAL A 456 15.80 -27.60 16.26
CA VAL A 456 17.02 -27.98 16.98
C VAL A 456 16.98 -29.48 17.32
N PRO A 457 17.84 -30.32 16.71
CA PRO A 457 17.81 -31.77 16.92
C PRO A 457 18.46 -32.18 18.25
N LYS A 458 18.08 -33.36 18.76
CA LYS A 458 18.71 -33.96 19.96
C LYS A 458 20.12 -34.48 19.67
N SER A 459 20.96 -34.55 20.71
CA SER A 459 22.38 -34.95 20.59
C SER A 459 22.56 -36.38 20.08
N LYS A 460 23.67 -36.63 19.36
CA LYS A 460 24.01 -37.94 18.77
C LYS A 460 24.00 -39.09 19.80
N LYS A 461 24.51 -38.85 21.01
CA LYS A 461 24.53 -39.82 22.12
C LYS A 461 23.12 -40.23 22.57
N ARG A 462 22.15 -39.31 22.52
CA ARG A 462 20.74 -39.62 22.83
C ARG A 462 20.03 -40.38 21.71
N LYS A 463 20.43 -40.18 20.44
CA LYS A 463 19.91 -40.94 19.28
C LYS A 463 20.34 -42.41 19.33
N GLN A 464 21.63 -42.68 19.62
CA GLN A 464 22.15 -44.04 19.81
C GLN A 464 21.35 -44.81 20.87
N ASN A 465 21.19 -44.22 22.07
CA ASN A 465 20.46 -44.85 23.17
C ASN A 465 18.96 -45.12 22.90
N ARG A 466 18.36 -44.44 21.91
CA ARG A 466 16.95 -44.64 21.53
C ARG A 466 16.83 -45.76 20.51
N ILE A 467 17.74 -45.83 19.53
CA ILE A 467 17.75 -46.88 18.51
C ILE A 467 18.17 -48.22 19.12
N ASP A 468 19.10 -48.25 20.08
CA ASP A 468 19.46 -49.49 20.79
C ASP A 468 18.31 -50.06 21.65
N LYS A 469 17.22 -49.31 21.85
CA LYS A 469 16.03 -49.69 22.63
C LYS A 469 14.77 -49.92 21.78
N ALA A 470 14.82 -49.59 20.49
CA ALA A 470 13.72 -49.71 19.53
C ALA A 470 14.00 -50.91 18.63
#